data_AF-A0A8T6ZPP1-F1
#
_entry.id   AF-A0A8T6ZPP1-F1
#
_cell.length_a   1.000
_cell.length_b   1.000
_cell.length_c   1.000
_cell.angle_alpha   90.00
_cell.angle_beta   90.00
_cell.angle_gamma   90.00
#
_symmetry.space_group_name_H-M   'P 1'
#
loop_
_entity.id
_entity.type
_entity.pdbx_description
1 polymer ?
#
loop_
_entity_poly.entity_id
_entity_poly.type
_entity_poly.pdbx_seq_one_letter_code
_entity_poly.pdbx_strand_id
1 'polypeptide(L)'
;VELFYQAGASNLFPEQWQQFLAPIPPEERHDLLTAYHRRLTGEDEQARLEAARAWSIWEGTTSSLLANANLVDHFSAPDFALALARIEAHYFVNGGFLEHEEQLLDNVEKIRHIPAVIVQGRYDVVCPIVTAWELAGRWPEADFRVVADAGHTAYEPGITHELVTATSEFLIADNRGSPRV
;
A
#
# COMPACT_ATOMS: atom_id res chain seq x y z
N VAL A 1 7.14 -1.19 -5.29
CA VAL A 1 7.23 -2.66 -5.07
C VAL A 1 8.62 -3.09 -4.62
N GLU A 2 9.69 -2.75 -5.36
CA GLU A 2 11.08 -3.15 -5.02
C GLU A 2 11.52 -2.69 -3.61
N LEU A 3 11.27 -1.43 -3.26
CA LEU A 3 11.64 -0.89 -1.94
C LEU A 3 11.05 -1.68 -0.76
N PHE A 4 9.84 -2.21 -0.96
CA PHE A 4 9.06 -2.83 0.11
C PHE A 4 9.21 -4.36 0.15
N TYR A 5 9.25 -5.02 -1.02
CA TYR A 5 9.33 -6.49 -1.12
C TYR A 5 10.71 -7.02 -1.51
N GLN A 6 11.71 -6.17 -1.77
CA GLN A 6 13.08 -6.61 -2.09
C GLN A 6 14.13 -6.06 -1.12
N ALA A 7 14.22 -4.73 -0.98
CA ALA A 7 15.16 -4.09 -0.06
C ALA A 7 14.80 -2.60 0.16
N GLY A 8 14.88 -2.13 1.42
CA GLY A 8 14.64 -0.73 1.77
C GLY A 8 13.92 -0.60 3.09
N ALA A 9 12.63 -0.96 3.11
CA ALA A 9 11.85 -1.08 4.35
C ALA A 9 12.47 -2.10 5.32
N SER A 10 13.14 -3.12 4.79
CA SER A 10 13.94 -4.10 5.53
C SER A 10 15.00 -3.48 6.47
N ASN A 11 15.51 -2.29 6.16
CA ASN A 11 16.50 -1.60 7.00
C ASN A 11 15.87 -0.92 8.22
N LEU A 12 14.55 -0.71 8.20
CA LEU A 12 13.79 -0.10 9.29
C LEU A 12 13.16 -1.18 10.20
N PHE A 13 12.80 -2.33 9.62
CA PHE A 13 12.10 -3.43 10.31
C PHE A 13 12.84 -4.78 10.13
N PRO A 14 14.10 -4.90 10.59
CA PRO A 14 14.93 -6.07 10.32
C PRO A 14 14.39 -7.35 10.97
N GLU A 15 13.74 -7.26 12.15
CA GLU A 15 13.16 -8.42 12.83
C GLU A 15 11.97 -9.00 12.07
N GLN A 16 11.09 -8.12 11.57
CA GLN A 16 9.93 -8.52 10.76
C GLN A 16 10.37 -8.99 9.38
N TRP A 17 11.40 -8.35 8.81
CA TRP A 17 11.98 -8.78 7.53
C TRP A 17 12.52 -10.21 7.59
N GLN A 18 13.15 -10.61 8.69
CA GLN A 18 13.58 -12.01 8.87
C GLN A 18 12.40 -12.99 8.86
N GLN A 19 11.25 -12.60 9.42
CA GLN A 19 10.03 -13.42 9.40
C GLN A 19 9.43 -13.48 7.99
N PHE A 20 9.46 -12.37 7.24
CA PHE A 20 9.10 -12.34 5.83
C PHE A 20 10.02 -13.25 5.00
N LEU A 21 11.33 -13.27 5.25
CA LEU A 21 12.24 -14.14 4.49
C LEU A 21 12.13 -15.64 4.84
N ALA A 22 11.56 -16.00 5.99
CA ALA A 22 11.59 -17.36 6.52
C ALA A 22 10.98 -18.43 5.59
N PRO A 23 9.83 -18.20 4.91
CA PRO A 23 9.25 -19.17 3.97
C PRO A 23 10.02 -19.32 2.65
N ILE A 24 10.97 -18.42 2.37
CA ILE A 24 11.70 -18.36 1.10
C ILE A 24 13.15 -18.87 1.27
N PRO A 25 13.55 -19.93 0.55
CA PRO A 25 14.92 -20.44 0.55
C PRO A 25 15.93 -19.36 0.10
N PRO A 26 17.14 -19.32 0.70
CA PRO A 26 18.15 -18.30 0.39
C PRO A 26 18.42 -18.10 -1.10
N GLU A 27 18.42 -19.17 -1.89
CA GLU A 27 18.67 -19.17 -3.33
C GLU A 27 17.61 -18.43 -4.16
N GLU A 28 16.39 -18.27 -3.63
CA GLU A 28 15.28 -17.59 -4.30
C GLU A 28 15.09 -16.13 -3.85
N ARG A 29 15.79 -15.67 -2.80
CA ARG A 29 15.57 -14.34 -2.20
C ARG A 29 16.03 -13.16 -3.06
N HIS A 30 16.62 -13.44 -4.23
CA HIS A 30 16.96 -12.43 -5.22
C HIS A 30 15.73 -11.89 -5.96
N ASP A 31 14.61 -12.62 -5.95
CA ASP A 31 13.32 -12.21 -6.50
C ASP A 31 12.19 -12.71 -5.59
N LEU A 32 11.93 -11.96 -4.52
CA LEU A 32 10.98 -12.34 -3.49
C LEU A 32 9.54 -12.37 -4.01
N LEU A 33 9.17 -11.44 -4.90
CA LEU A 33 7.82 -11.39 -5.47
C LEU A 33 7.49 -12.68 -6.23
N THR A 34 8.37 -13.10 -7.13
CA THR A 34 8.17 -14.34 -7.90
C THR A 34 8.21 -15.56 -6.98
N ALA A 35 9.13 -15.59 -6.01
CA ALA A 35 9.24 -16.69 -5.05
C ALA A 35 7.97 -16.86 -4.19
N TYR A 36 7.38 -15.73 -3.76
CA TYR A 36 6.11 -15.70 -3.05
C TYR A 36 4.94 -16.10 -3.94
N HIS A 37 4.81 -15.47 -5.12
CA HIS A 37 3.73 -15.76 -6.06
C HIS A 37 3.68 -17.26 -6.40
N ARG A 38 4.84 -17.89 -6.65
CA ARG A 38 4.93 -19.33 -6.93
C ARG A 38 4.36 -20.20 -5.82
N ARG A 39 4.60 -19.86 -4.55
CA ARG A 39 4.07 -20.58 -3.38
C ARG A 39 2.57 -20.30 -3.21
N LEU A 40 2.18 -19.05 -3.37
CA LEU A 40 0.79 -18.59 -3.23
C LEU A 40 -0.17 -19.17 -4.27
N THR A 41 0.33 -19.53 -5.44
CA THR A 41 -0.43 -20.18 -6.53
C THR A 41 -0.12 -21.67 -6.68
N GLY A 42 0.71 -22.25 -5.81
CA GLY A 42 1.12 -23.65 -5.86
C GLY A 42 0.07 -24.63 -5.31
N GLU A 43 0.36 -25.92 -5.48
CA GLU A 43 -0.48 -27.02 -4.99
C GLU A 43 -0.22 -27.39 -3.51
N ASP A 44 0.97 -27.06 -2.99
CA ASP A 44 1.32 -27.27 -1.58
C ASP A 44 0.55 -26.29 -0.69
N GLU A 45 -0.50 -26.79 -0.05
CA GLU A 45 -1.37 -26.01 0.82
C GLU A 45 -0.63 -25.45 2.04
N GLN A 46 0.29 -26.21 2.63
CA GLN A 46 1.02 -25.77 3.81
C GLN A 46 1.98 -24.62 3.44
N ALA A 47 2.77 -24.80 2.38
CA ALA A 47 3.66 -23.75 1.90
C ALA A 47 2.89 -22.48 1.49
N ARG A 48 1.70 -22.64 0.89
CA ARG A 48 0.81 -21.53 0.52
C ARG A 48 0.34 -20.74 1.74
N LEU A 49 -0.13 -21.43 2.79
CA LEU A 49 -0.62 -20.78 4.01
C LEU A 49 0.52 -20.11 4.80
N GLU A 50 1.69 -20.74 4.87
CA GLU A 50 2.88 -20.16 5.51
C GLU A 50 3.35 -18.90 4.80
N ALA A 51 3.42 -18.93 3.45
CA ALA A 51 3.76 -17.76 2.64
C ALA A 51 2.71 -16.64 2.81
N ALA A 52 1.42 -16.96 2.71
CA ALA A 52 0.36 -15.97 2.86
C ALA A 52 0.41 -15.25 4.20
N ARG A 53 0.63 -16.01 5.29
CA ARG A 53 0.75 -15.45 6.63
C ARG A 53 1.96 -14.53 6.76
N ALA A 54 3.13 -14.95 6.28
CA ALA A 54 4.35 -14.14 6.37
C ALA A 54 4.23 -12.84 5.56
N TRP A 55 3.64 -12.91 4.36
CA TRP A 55 3.38 -11.75 3.52
C TRP A 55 2.43 -10.76 4.20
N SER A 56 1.29 -11.24 4.68
CA SER A 56 0.27 -10.38 5.31
C SER A 56 0.77 -9.76 6.62
N ILE A 57 1.48 -10.50 7.46
CA ILE A 57 2.04 -9.96 8.72
C ILE A 57 3.11 -8.90 8.44
N TRP A 58 3.95 -9.11 7.40
CA TRP A 58 4.94 -8.11 6.99
C TRP A 58 4.25 -6.77 6.72
N GLU A 59 3.23 -6.77 5.87
CA GLU A 59 2.48 -5.56 5.53
C GLU A 59 1.74 -4.93 6.72
N GLY A 60 1.02 -5.75 7.49
CA GLY A 60 0.28 -5.26 8.65
C GLY A 60 1.19 -4.63 9.71
N THR A 61 2.41 -5.15 9.89
CA THR A 61 3.35 -4.61 10.88
C THR A 61 3.99 -3.30 10.43
N THR A 62 4.23 -3.13 9.13
CA THR A 62 4.85 -1.92 8.57
C THR A 62 3.84 -0.84 8.19
N SER A 63 2.54 -1.11 8.37
CA SER A 63 1.48 -0.19 7.96
C SER A 63 1.26 1.01 8.89
N SER A 64 1.74 0.95 10.14
CA SER A 64 1.61 2.06 11.10
C SER A 64 2.98 2.63 11.47
N LEU A 65 3.03 3.92 11.82
CA LEU A 65 4.26 4.56 12.31
C LEU A 65 4.71 3.94 13.63
N LEU A 66 3.76 3.73 14.53
CA LEU A 66 3.97 2.99 15.79
C LEU A 66 3.30 1.63 15.68
N ALA A 67 3.91 0.63 16.33
CA ALA A 67 3.39 -0.74 16.32
C ALA A 67 1.92 -0.80 16.78
N ASN A 68 1.07 -1.45 15.98
CA ASN A 68 -0.35 -1.57 16.23
C ASN A 68 -0.75 -3.05 16.25
N ALA A 69 -0.85 -3.64 17.45
CA ALA A 69 -1.14 -5.06 17.63
C ALA A 69 -2.49 -5.46 17.01
N ASN A 70 -3.52 -4.60 17.11
CA ASN A 70 -4.84 -4.89 16.54
C ASN A 70 -4.79 -4.97 15.01
N LEU A 71 -3.95 -4.14 14.37
CA LEU A 71 -3.75 -4.18 12.92
C LEU A 71 -3.04 -5.47 12.52
N VAL A 72 -1.97 -5.84 13.23
CA VAL A 72 -1.24 -7.10 12.97
C VAL A 72 -2.16 -8.31 13.17
N ASP A 73 -2.99 -8.32 14.21
CA ASP A 73 -3.95 -9.39 14.48
C ASP A 73 -4.95 -9.56 13.32
N HIS A 74 -5.48 -8.44 12.79
CA HIS A 74 -6.34 -8.47 11.62
C HIS A 74 -5.64 -9.07 10.39
N PHE A 75 -4.42 -8.61 10.10
CA PHE A 75 -3.62 -9.13 8.98
C PHE A 75 -3.19 -10.59 9.17
N SER A 76 -3.17 -11.09 10.41
CA SER A 76 -2.84 -12.49 10.71
C SER A 76 -4.00 -13.47 10.52
N ALA A 77 -5.23 -12.97 10.30
CA ALA A 77 -6.41 -13.81 10.10
C ALA A 77 -6.26 -14.68 8.84
N PRO A 78 -6.42 -16.02 8.91
CA PRO A 78 -6.05 -16.91 7.80
C PRO A 78 -6.71 -16.60 6.46
N ASP A 79 -8.04 -16.38 6.46
CA ASP A 79 -8.79 -16.11 5.23
C ASP A 79 -8.40 -14.75 4.63
N PHE A 80 -8.16 -13.75 5.48
CA PHE A 80 -7.68 -12.43 5.06
C PHE A 80 -6.28 -12.51 4.47
N ALA A 81 -5.34 -13.14 5.19
CA ALA A 81 -3.96 -13.28 4.76
C ALA A 81 -3.84 -14.01 3.42
N LEU A 82 -4.61 -15.09 3.23
CA LEU A 82 -4.61 -15.85 1.99
C LEU A 82 -5.18 -15.04 0.82
N ALA A 83 -6.27 -14.30 1.04
CA ALA A 83 -6.87 -13.47 0.01
C ALA A 83 -5.94 -12.31 -0.38
N LEU A 84 -5.48 -11.54 0.61
CA LEU A 84 -4.57 -10.40 0.46
C LEU A 84 -3.33 -10.81 -0.33
N ALA A 85 -2.55 -11.75 0.21
CA ALA A 85 -1.26 -12.13 -0.37
C ALA A 85 -1.40 -12.66 -1.80
N ARG A 86 -2.43 -13.47 -2.09
CA ARG A 86 -2.63 -14.01 -3.43
C ARG A 86 -2.98 -12.93 -4.45
N ILE A 87 -3.85 -12.00 -4.09
CA ILE A 87 -4.28 -10.93 -4.99
C ILE A 87 -3.12 -9.95 -5.21
N GLU A 88 -2.47 -9.51 -4.15
CA GLU A 88 -1.34 -8.57 -4.22
C GLU A 88 -0.18 -9.15 -5.02
N ALA A 89 0.31 -10.33 -4.65
CA ALA A 89 1.40 -10.97 -5.38
C ALA A 89 1.05 -11.13 -6.86
N HIS A 90 -0.20 -11.48 -7.18
CA HIS A 90 -0.67 -11.60 -8.55
C HIS A 90 -0.64 -10.27 -9.32
N TYR A 91 -1.11 -9.17 -8.74
CA TYR A 91 -1.05 -7.86 -9.40
C TYR A 91 0.40 -7.38 -9.52
N PHE A 92 1.22 -7.54 -8.48
CA PHE A 92 2.59 -7.04 -8.46
C PHE A 92 3.50 -7.74 -9.47
N VAL A 93 3.44 -9.08 -9.60
CA VAL A 93 4.24 -9.80 -10.61
C VAL A 93 3.82 -9.48 -12.04
N ASN A 94 2.58 -8.99 -12.25
CA ASN A 94 2.07 -8.58 -13.56
C ASN A 94 2.17 -7.06 -13.79
N GLY A 95 2.92 -6.32 -12.96
CA GLY A 95 3.07 -4.86 -13.13
C GLY A 95 1.74 -4.11 -13.03
N GLY A 96 0.79 -4.61 -12.23
CA GLY A 96 -0.56 -4.07 -12.13
C GLY A 96 -1.41 -4.21 -13.39
N PHE A 97 -0.98 -5.04 -14.36
CA PHE A 97 -1.57 -5.13 -15.71
C PHE A 97 -1.54 -3.80 -16.47
N LEU A 98 -0.61 -2.92 -16.11
CA LEU A 98 -0.32 -1.68 -16.83
C LEU A 98 0.58 -1.97 -18.03
N GLU A 99 0.44 -1.18 -19.08
CA GLU A 99 1.25 -1.22 -20.30
C GLU A 99 2.71 -0.85 -20.02
N HIS A 100 2.95 0.03 -19.04
CA HIS A 100 4.27 0.44 -18.57
C HIS A 100 4.20 1.04 -17.16
N GLU A 101 5.36 1.15 -16.50
CA GLU A 101 5.48 1.57 -15.09
C GLU A 101 4.86 2.95 -14.79
N GLU A 102 5.16 3.96 -15.62
CA GLU A 102 4.65 5.33 -15.43
C GLU A 102 3.23 5.58 -15.98
N GLN A 103 2.50 4.55 -16.41
CA GLN A 103 1.23 4.73 -17.14
C GLN A 103 0.22 5.62 -16.40
N LEU A 104 0.12 5.52 -15.08
CA LEU A 104 -0.80 6.36 -14.31
C LEU A 104 -0.35 7.83 -14.29
N LEU A 105 0.96 8.09 -14.12
CA LEU A 105 1.53 9.43 -14.09
C LEU A 105 1.46 10.12 -15.46
N ASP A 106 1.62 9.37 -16.55
CA ASP A 106 1.52 9.90 -17.92
C ASP A 106 0.09 10.27 -18.31
N ASN A 107 -0.90 9.68 -17.64
CA ASN A 107 -2.32 9.89 -17.94
C ASN A 107 -3.03 10.86 -16.98
N VAL A 108 -2.29 11.52 -16.08
CA VAL A 108 -2.84 12.49 -15.11
C VAL A 108 -3.64 13.61 -15.79
N GLU A 109 -3.22 14.08 -16.96
CA GLU A 109 -3.94 15.11 -17.73
C GLU A 109 -5.43 14.79 -17.96
N LYS A 110 -5.77 13.50 -18.07
CA LYS A 110 -7.16 13.05 -18.27
C LYS A 110 -8.05 13.32 -17.05
N ILE A 111 -7.48 13.48 -15.86
CA ILE A 111 -8.20 13.62 -14.59
C ILE A 111 -7.96 14.95 -13.88
N ARG A 112 -7.10 15.84 -14.43
CA ARG A 112 -6.75 17.12 -13.78
C ARG A 112 -7.93 18.01 -13.42
N HIS A 113 -9.03 17.90 -14.16
CA HIS A 113 -10.27 18.65 -13.95
C HIS A 113 -11.13 18.10 -12.78
N ILE A 114 -10.84 16.91 -12.27
CA ILE A 114 -11.56 16.30 -11.16
C ILE A 114 -11.03 16.90 -9.86
N PRO A 115 -11.89 17.46 -8.99
CA PRO A 115 -11.46 17.89 -7.65
C PRO A 115 -10.88 16.71 -6.88
N ALA A 116 -9.65 16.85 -6.38
CA ALA A 116 -8.93 15.77 -5.72
C ALA A 116 -8.16 16.27 -4.50
N VAL A 117 -8.06 15.40 -3.48
CA VAL A 117 -7.21 15.57 -2.31
C VAL A 117 -6.31 14.33 -2.22
N ILE A 118 -5.01 14.53 -2.07
CA ILE A 118 -4.03 13.47 -1.86
C ILE A 118 -3.55 13.58 -0.41
N VAL A 119 -3.89 12.59 0.42
CA VAL A 119 -3.44 12.53 1.83
C VAL A 119 -2.34 11.46 1.94
N GLN A 120 -1.15 11.85 2.40
CA GLN A 120 0.00 10.95 2.48
C GLN A 120 0.70 11.05 3.84
N GLY A 121 1.00 9.91 4.45
CA GLY A 121 1.87 9.84 5.63
C GLY A 121 3.34 10.07 5.26
N ARG A 122 4.03 10.90 6.02
CA ARG A 122 5.46 11.22 5.79
C ARG A 122 6.35 9.98 5.89
N TYR A 123 6.02 9.06 6.78
CA TYR A 123 6.80 7.85 7.09
C TYR A 123 6.09 6.57 6.60
N ASP A 124 5.24 6.70 5.58
CA ASP A 124 4.73 5.54 4.87
C ASP A 124 5.89 4.77 4.23
N VAL A 125 6.14 3.55 4.71
CA VAL A 125 7.20 2.67 4.19
C VAL A 125 6.67 1.63 3.21
N VAL A 126 5.35 1.46 3.13
CA VAL A 126 4.66 0.54 2.21
C VAL A 126 4.56 1.20 0.84
N CYS A 127 4.04 2.43 0.82
CA CYS A 127 3.93 3.32 -0.33
C CYS A 127 4.68 4.65 -0.04
N PRO A 128 6.02 4.68 -0.19
CA PRO A 128 6.81 5.86 0.13
C PRO A 128 6.33 7.14 -0.53
N ILE A 129 6.36 8.24 0.23
CA ILE A 129 5.85 9.56 -0.17
C ILE A 129 6.39 10.10 -1.50
N VAL A 130 7.51 9.59 -2.01
CA VAL A 130 8.07 10.00 -3.32
C VAL A 130 7.04 9.84 -4.44
N THR A 131 6.23 8.78 -4.44
CA THR A 131 5.23 8.55 -5.50
C THR A 131 4.07 9.55 -5.41
N ALA A 132 3.59 9.84 -4.21
CA ALA A 132 2.57 10.87 -3.99
C ALA A 132 3.09 12.29 -4.32
N TRP A 133 4.36 12.55 -4.02
CA TRP A 133 5.06 13.79 -4.37
C TRP A 133 5.17 13.98 -5.89
N GLU A 134 5.54 12.93 -6.62
CA GLU A 134 5.58 12.93 -8.09
C GLU A 134 4.19 13.15 -8.70
N LEU A 135 3.17 12.48 -8.15
CA LEU A 135 1.78 12.66 -8.57
C LEU A 135 1.34 14.11 -8.37
N ALA A 136 1.57 14.71 -7.19
CA ALA A 136 1.24 16.10 -6.90
C ALA A 136 1.98 17.08 -7.83
N GLY A 137 3.22 16.75 -8.23
CA GLY A 137 3.98 17.52 -9.21
C GLY A 137 3.37 17.50 -10.62
N ARG A 138 2.74 16.38 -11.02
CA ARG A 138 2.04 16.24 -12.31
C ARG A 138 0.55 16.65 -12.26
N TRP A 139 -0.04 16.69 -11.06
CA TRP A 139 -1.43 17.08 -10.80
C TRP A 139 -1.51 18.31 -9.88
N PRO A 140 -1.11 19.50 -10.34
CA PRO A 140 -1.03 20.69 -9.49
C PRO A 140 -2.39 21.20 -8.98
N GLU A 141 -3.51 20.77 -9.58
CA GLU A 141 -4.86 21.06 -9.10
C GLU A 141 -5.27 20.24 -7.87
N ALA A 142 -4.60 19.11 -7.61
CA ALA A 142 -4.89 18.28 -6.44
C ALA A 142 -4.36 18.97 -5.17
N ASP A 143 -5.17 18.96 -4.11
CA ASP A 143 -4.75 19.41 -2.79
C ASP A 143 -3.90 18.32 -2.11
N PHE A 144 -2.59 18.55 -2.03
CA PHE A 144 -1.63 17.59 -1.48
C PHE A 144 -1.33 17.87 -0.01
N ARG A 145 -1.77 16.95 0.86
CA ARG A 145 -1.67 17.06 2.32
C ARG A 145 -0.75 15.98 2.87
N VAL A 146 0.31 16.41 3.55
CA VAL A 146 1.27 15.50 4.18
C VAL A 146 1.08 15.48 5.67
N VAL A 147 0.82 14.29 6.23
CA VAL A 147 0.73 14.07 7.67
C VAL A 147 2.12 13.75 8.20
N ALA A 148 2.68 14.67 8.98
CA ALA A 148 4.10 14.67 9.34
C ALA A 148 4.51 13.48 10.23
N ASP A 149 3.59 12.92 11.00
CA ASP A 149 3.80 11.87 12.00
C ASP A 149 2.91 10.65 11.75
N ALA A 150 2.73 10.28 10.47
CA ALA A 150 1.94 9.10 10.09
C ALA A 150 2.69 8.14 9.15
N GLY A 151 2.34 6.86 9.28
CA GLY A 151 2.74 5.76 8.40
C GLY A 151 1.78 5.59 7.22
N HIS A 152 1.45 4.34 6.88
CA HIS A 152 0.67 3.98 5.70
C HIS A 152 -0.86 3.98 5.94
N THR A 153 -1.29 3.42 7.07
CA THR A 153 -2.70 3.09 7.29
C THR A 153 -3.58 4.34 7.37
N ALA A 154 -4.77 4.24 6.75
CA ALA A 154 -5.79 5.30 6.82
C ALA A 154 -6.24 5.62 8.26
N TYR A 155 -5.97 4.71 9.21
CA TYR A 155 -6.33 4.84 10.62
C TYR A 155 -5.28 5.56 11.49
N GLU A 156 -4.19 6.05 10.90
CA GLU A 156 -3.31 7.01 11.59
C GLU A 156 -4.12 8.26 11.96
N PRO A 157 -4.03 8.79 13.19
CA PRO A 157 -4.91 9.87 13.65
C PRO A 157 -4.95 11.08 12.71
N GLY A 158 -3.79 11.51 12.22
CA GLY A 158 -3.68 12.62 11.27
C GLY A 158 -4.20 12.28 9.88
N ILE A 159 -4.01 11.04 9.39
CA ILE A 159 -4.55 10.61 8.09
C ILE A 159 -6.08 10.53 8.16
N THR A 160 -6.64 9.91 9.20
CA THR A 160 -8.08 9.86 9.42
C THR A 160 -8.68 11.27 9.48
N HIS A 161 -8.03 12.20 10.18
CA HIS A 161 -8.47 13.59 10.23
C HIS A 161 -8.57 14.21 8.84
N GLU A 162 -7.52 14.12 8.03
CA GLU A 162 -7.50 14.72 6.69
C GLU A 162 -8.50 14.07 5.73
N LEU A 163 -8.67 12.74 5.79
CA LEU A 163 -9.67 12.03 4.98
C LEU A 163 -11.10 12.45 5.34
N VAL A 164 -11.42 12.59 6.64
CA VAL A 164 -12.75 13.05 7.09
C VAL A 164 -12.99 14.52 6.70
N THR A 165 -11.97 15.36 6.80
CA THR A 165 -12.03 16.75 6.35
C THR A 165 -12.29 16.82 4.84
N ALA A 166 -11.52 16.09 4.03
CA ALA A 166 -11.68 16.06 2.57
C ALA A 166 -13.08 15.60 2.13
N THR A 167 -13.59 14.52 2.73
CA THR A 167 -14.96 14.03 2.43
C THR A 167 -16.04 15.05 2.79
N SER A 168 -15.86 15.80 3.89
CA SER A 168 -16.77 16.87 4.29
C SER A 168 -16.74 18.05 3.31
N GLU A 169 -15.55 18.41 2.81
CA GLU A 169 -15.36 19.49 1.82
C GLU A 169 -16.01 19.14 0.47
N PHE A 170 -15.85 17.90 0.00
CA PHE A 170 -16.50 17.44 -1.24
C PHE A 170 -18.04 17.47 -1.13
N LEU A 171 -18.60 17.10 0.02
CA LEU A 171 -20.04 17.20 0.25
C LEU A 171 -20.54 18.65 0.18
N ILE A 172 -19.78 19.60 0.72
CA ILE A 172 -20.16 21.02 0.69
C ILE A 172 -20.05 21.59 -0.73
N ALA A 173 -19.03 21.20 -1.49
CA ALA A 173 -18.84 21.63 -2.87
C ALA A 173 -20.00 21.19 -3.78
N ASP A 174 -20.45 19.95 -3.65
CA ASP A 174 -21.58 19.40 -4.42
C ASP A 174 -22.90 20.15 -4.12
N ASN A 175 -23.13 20.45 -2.84
CA ASN A 175 -24.31 21.20 -2.39
C ASN A 175 -24.36 22.67 -2.87
N ARG A 176 -23.23 23.24 -3.31
CA ARG A 176 -23.16 24.60 -3.87
C ARG A 176 -23.27 24.62 -5.40
N GLY A 177 -23.16 23.47 -6.07
CA GLY A 177 -23.22 23.32 -7.53
C GLY A 177 -24.56 22.84 -8.09
N SER A 178 -25.44 22.26 -7.26
CA SER A 178 -26.76 21.77 -7.70
C SER A 178 -27.85 22.85 -7.55
N PRO A 179 -28.57 23.24 -8.64
CA PRO A 179 -29.81 23.98 -8.48
C PRO A 179 -30.80 23.07 -7.75
N ARG A 180 -31.27 23.51 -6.59
CA ARG A 180 -32.37 22.82 -5.89
C ARG A 180 -33.57 22.79 -6.83
N VAL A 181 -33.99 21.58 -7.21
CA VAL A 181 -35.26 21.33 -7.91
C VAL A 181 -36.42 21.57 -6.94
#